data_AF-A0A6H1ZEG7-F1
#
_entry.id   AF-A0A6H1ZEG7-F1
#
_cell.length_a   1.000
_cell.length_b   1.000
_cell.length_c   1.000
_cell.angle_alpha   90.00
_cell.angle_beta   90.00
_cell.angle_gamma   90.00
#
_symmetry.space_group_name_H-M   'P 1'
#
loop_
_entity.id
_entity.type
_entity.pdbx_description
1 polymer ?
#
loop_
_entity_poly.entity_id
_entity_poly.type
_entity_poly.pdbx_seq_one_letter_code
_entity_poly.pdbx_strand_id
1 'polypeptide(L)'
;MNDKQKKSVADLVRKHRSNLFLDLYRINIGYNETDTCDQCDDINTLACTTTDDRYYSADIKIHPKFWLQNEFDREQTIIHELFHIITSPTSLIALDLLDGKHRIKDQITTEEERMTEHLTRIYSYSLKK
;
A
#
# COMPACT_ATOMS: atom_id res chain seq x y z
N MET A 1 1.56 13.23 -17.58
CA MET A 1 0.98 13.66 -16.29
C MET A 1 1.35 15.12 -16.01
N ASN A 2 0.44 15.95 -15.50
CA ASN A 2 0.78 17.32 -15.10
C ASN A 2 1.13 17.44 -13.60
N ASP A 3 1.77 18.52 -13.19
CA ASP A 3 2.22 18.71 -11.80
C ASP A 3 1.08 18.83 -10.80
N LYS A 4 -0.09 19.32 -11.24
CA LYS A 4 -1.29 19.42 -10.41
C LYS A 4 -1.81 18.03 -10.01
N GLN A 5 -1.83 17.10 -10.96
CA GLN A 5 -2.19 15.69 -10.74
C GLN A 5 -1.23 15.04 -9.75
N LYS A 6 0.08 15.21 -9.96
CA LYS A 6 1.10 14.65 -9.07
C LYS A 6 0.95 15.16 -7.64
N LYS A 7 0.77 16.48 -7.49
CA LYS A 7 0.54 17.11 -6.19
C LYS A 7 -0.73 16.60 -5.51
N SER A 8 -1.82 16.41 -6.25
CA SER A 8 -3.08 15.88 -5.71
C SER A 8 -2.90 14.49 -5.10
N VAL A 9 -2.18 13.58 -5.76
CA VAL A 9 -1.91 12.24 -5.20
C VAL A 9 -0.98 12.33 -3.99
N ALA A 10 0.07 13.16 -4.04
CA ALA A 10 0.95 13.36 -2.90
C ALA A 10 0.19 13.91 -1.68
N ASP A 11 -0.77 14.81 -1.89
CA ASP A 11 -1.63 15.33 -0.83
C ASP A 11 -2.57 14.25 -0.26
N LEU A 12 -3.14 13.38 -1.10
CA LEU A 12 -3.95 12.24 -0.65
C LEU A 12 -3.13 11.25 0.18
N VAL A 13 -1.94 10.87 -0.31
CA VAL A 13 -1.02 9.99 0.42
C VAL A 13 -0.66 10.60 1.76
N ARG A 14 -0.28 11.89 1.78
CA ARG A 14 0.07 12.61 3.02
C ARG A 14 -1.10 12.69 4.00
N LYS A 15 -2.32 12.94 3.52
CA LYS A 15 -3.56 13.02 4.32
C LYS A 15 -3.82 11.71 5.06
N HIS A 16 -3.61 10.57 4.40
CA HIS A 16 -3.97 9.26 4.94
C HIS A 16 -2.82 8.54 5.63
N ARG A 17 -1.57 8.81 5.26
CA ARG A 17 -0.37 8.20 5.84
C ARG A 17 -0.37 8.23 7.37
N SER A 18 -0.60 9.40 7.97
CA SER A 18 -0.58 9.52 9.43
C SER A 18 -1.84 8.94 10.08
N ASN A 19 -3.00 8.98 9.40
CA ASN A 19 -4.21 8.31 9.91
C ASN A 19 -4.06 6.79 9.93
N LEU A 20 -3.22 6.25 9.05
CA LEU A 20 -2.87 4.83 8.96
C LEU A 20 -1.55 4.52 9.68
N PHE A 21 -1.00 5.42 10.50
CA PHE A 21 0.24 5.15 11.26
C PHE A 21 1.44 4.69 10.41
N LEU A 22 1.51 5.14 9.15
CA LEU A 22 2.58 4.81 8.19
C LEU A 22 3.73 5.84 8.21
N ASP A 23 3.90 6.56 9.33
CA ASP A 23 4.90 7.63 9.45
C ASP A 23 6.35 7.11 9.42
N LEU A 24 6.55 5.83 9.76
CA LEU A 24 7.85 5.17 9.65
C LEU A 24 8.18 4.76 8.21
N TYR A 25 7.17 4.59 7.35
CA TYR A 25 7.38 4.19 5.97
C TYR A 25 7.78 5.38 5.11
N ARG A 26 8.87 5.25 4.36
CA ARG A 26 9.18 6.11 3.22
C ARG A 26 8.33 5.68 2.04
N ILE A 27 7.32 6.48 1.71
CA ILE A 27 6.41 6.22 0.58
C ILE A 27 6.86 7.05 -0.62
N ASN A 28 7.30 6.38 -1.69
CA ASN A 28 7.57 7.03 -2.97
C ASN A 28 6.39 6.82 -3.92
N ILE A 29 6.10 7.81 -4.76
CA ILE A 29 4.99 7.76 -5.71
C ILE A 29 5.57 7.79 -7.12
N GLY A 30 5.39 6.69 -7.84
CA GLY A 30 5.72 6.52 -9.25
C GLY A 30 4.50 6.74 -10.14
N TYR A 31 4.75 7.12 -11.39
CA TYR A 31 3.71 7.33 -12.38
C TYR A 31 4.07 6.59 -13.64
N ASN A 32 3.27 5.61 -14.03
CA ASN A 32 3.48 4.89 -15.28
C ASN A 32 2.94 5.71 -16.45
N GLU A 33 3.67 5.70 -17.56
CA GLU A 33 3.25 6.32 -18.82
C GLU A 33 2.36 5.38 -19.64
N THR A 34 2.41 4.08 -19.37
CA THR A 34 1.65 3.04 -20.05
C THR A 34 0.74 2.29 -19.07
N ASP A 35 -0.37 1.77 -19.60
CA ASP A 35 -1.30 0.90 -18.86
C ASP A 35 -0.71 -0.50 -18.61
N THR A 36 0.46 -0.80 -19.18
CA THR A 36 1.16 -2.05 -18.93
C THR A 36 1.86 -1.99 -17.58
N CYS A 37 1.56 -2.96 -16.74
CA CYS A 37 2.29 -3.24 -15.53
C CYS A 37 2.80 -4.67 -15.61
N ASP A 38 4.12 -4.85 -15.76
CA ASP A 38 4.72 -6.18 -15.78
C ASP A 38 4.58 -6.94 -14.45
N GLN A 39 4.03 -6.28 -13.41
CA GLN A 39 3.88 -6.79 -12.04
C GLN A 39 2.43 -6.77 -11.53
N CYS A 40 1.47 -6.40 -12.37
CA CYS A 40 0.07 -6.31 -11.96
C CYS A 40 -0.71 -7.33 -12.78
N ASP A 41 -1.22 -8.37 -12.13
CA ASP A 41 -1.90 -9.50 -12.77
C ASP A 41 -3.26 -9.12 -13.39
N ASP A 42 -3.78 -7.91 -13.13
CA ASP A 42 -5.09 -7.47 -13.61
C ASP A 42 -5.01 -6.24 -14.54
N ILE A 43 -5.63 -6.37 -15.72
CA ILE A 43 -5.87 -5.30 -16.71
C ILE A 43 -6.62 -4.09 -16.10
N ASN A 44 -7.29 -4.27 -14.96
CA ASN A 44 -8.02 -3.23 -14.24
C ASN A 44 -7.22 -2.53 -13.13
N THR A 45 -5.94 -2.83 -12.98
CA THR A 45 -5.11 -2.22 -11.93
C THR A 45 -4.98 -0.71 -12.13
N LEU A 46 -5.51 0.07 -11.18
CA LEU A 46 -5.48 1.54 -11.21
C LEU A 46 -4.20 2.10 -10.57
N ALA A 47 -3.71 1.41 -9.54
CA ALA A 47 -2.45 1.66 -8.88
C ALA A 47 -1.94 0.33 -8.31
N CYS A 48 -0.64 0.25 -8.02
CA CYS A 48 -0.07 -0.90 -7.34
C CYS A 48 0.97 -0.47 -6.31
N THR A 49 1.06 -1.24 -5.24
CA THR A 49 1.99 -1.00 -4.14
C THR A 49 2.99 -2.13 -4.05
N THR A 50 4.27 -1.77 -3.96
CA THR A 50 5.33 -2.70 -3.60
C THR A 50 5.94 -2.25 -2.28
N THR A 51 6.14 -3.18 -1.36
CA THR A 51 6.72 -2.92 -0.04
C THR A 51 8.09 -3.57 0.10
N ASP A 52 9.02 -2.84 0.67
CA ASP A 52 10.25 -3.39 1.24
C ASP A 52 10.28 -3.09 2.74
N ASP A 53 9.89 -4.09 3.52
CA ASP A 53 9.83 -3.99 4.98
C ASP A 53 11.21 -3.86 5.63
N ARG A 54 12.28 -4.36 4.98
CA ARG A 54 13.62 -4.26 5.56
C ARG A 54 14.08 -2.81 5.68
N TYR A 55 13.62 -1.96 4.77
CA TYR A 55 13.97 -0.55 4.71
C TYR A 55 12.82 0.39 5.07
N TYR A 56 11.69 -0.16 5.54
CA TYR A 56 10.45 0.60 5.76
C TYR A 56 10.14 1.51 4.57
N SER A 57 10.13 0.94 3.37
CA SER A 57 9.83 1.70 2.14
C SER A 57 8.68 1.08 1.38
N ALA A 58 7.90 1.92 0.74
CA ALA A 58 6.83 1.50 -0.14
C ALA A 58 6.83 2.36 -1.41
N ASP A 59 6.62 1.73 -2.55
CA ASP A 59 6.49 2.39 -3.84
C ASP A 59 5.06 2.20 -4.35
N ILE A 60 4.34 3.31 -4.48
CA ILE A 60 2.98 3.33 -5.07
C ILE A 60 3.12 3.78 -6.52
N LYS A 61 2.83 2.90 -7.48
CA LYS A 61 2.80 3.24 -8.91
C LYS A 61 1.37 3.52 -9.33
N ILE A 62 1.14 4.70 -9.92
CA ILE A 62 -0.18 5.11 -10.43
C ILE A 62 -0.25 4.89 -11.94
N HIS A 63 -1.29 4.20 -12.42
CA HIS A 63 -1.52 3.94 -13.84
C HIS A 63 -2.37 5.02 -14.51
N PRO A 64 -2.29 5.17 -15.85
CA PRO A 64 -3.11 6.16 -16.58
C PRO A 64 -4.62 6.04 -16.33
N LYS A 65 -5.16 4.81 -16.23
CA LYS A 65 -6.59 4.57 -15.94
C LYS A 65 -7.08 5.16 -14.60
N PHE A 66 -6.20 5.38 -13.63
CA PHE A 66 -6.53 6.05 -12.37
C PHE A 66 -7.19 7.40 -12.60
N TRP A 67 -6.77 8.13 -13.63
CA TRP A 67 -7.26 9.48 -13.91
C TRP A 67 -8.62 9.52 -14.61
N LEU A 68 -9.10 8.36 -15.08
CA LEU A 68 -10.44 8.22 -15.65
C LEU A 68 -11.51 8.09 -14.57
N GLN A 69 -11.10 7.83 -13.32
CA GLN A 69 -11.99 7.68 -12.19
C GLN A 69 -12.39 9.03 -11.60
N ASN A 70 -13.54 9.06 -10.90
CA ASN A 70 -13.96 10.25 -10.16
C ASN A 70 -13.04 10.49 -8.94
N GLU A 71 -13.22 11.62 -8.25
CA GLU A 71 -12.37 11.97 -7.10
C GLU A 71 -12.49 11.00 -5.91
N PHE A 72 -13.70 10.54 -5.62
CA PHE A 72 -13.95 9.60 -4.53
C PHE A 72 -13.24 8.26 -4.78
N ASP A 73 -13.41 7.68 -5.97
CA ASP A 73 -12.81 6.40 -6.33
C ASP A 73 -11.28 6.47 -6.39
N ARG A 74 -10.73 7.61 -6.83
CA ARG A 74 -9.28 7.87 -6.76
C ARG A 74 -8.78 7.88 -5.33
N GLU A 75 -9.49 8.55 -4.42
CA GLU A 75 -9.14 8.54 -3.00
C GLU A 75 -9.23 7.12 -2.40
N GLN A 76 -10.29 6.37 -2.69
CA GLN A 76 -10.42 4.98 -2.24
C GLN A 76 -9.30 4.08 -2.79
N THR A 77 -8.90 4.27 -4.05
CA THR A 77 -7.77 3.55 -4.64
C THR A 77 -6.47 3.84 -3.88
N ILE A 78 -6.16 5.11 -3.58
CA ILE A 78 -4.96 5.44 -2.81
C ILE A 78 -5.02 4.85 -1.39
N ILE A 79 -6.18 4.87 -0.74
CA ILE A 79 -6.35 4.26 0.58
C ILE A 79 -6.10 2.76 0.50
N HIS A 80 -6.66 2.08 -0.50
CA HIS A 80 -6.46 0.65 -0.74
C HIS A 80 -4.96 0.30 -0.89
N GLU A 81 -4.24 1.07 -1.69
CA GLU A 81 -2.79 0.92 -1.85
C GLU A 81 -2.01 1.15 -0.54
N LEU A 82 -2.40 2.12 0.28
CA LEU A 82 -1.78 2.32 1.59
C LEU A 82 -2.05 1.14 2.54
N PHE A 83 -3.22 0.48 2.45
CA PHE A 83 -3.49 -0.76 3.20
C PHE A 83 -2.65 -1.94 2.71
N HIS A 84 -2.26 -1.97 1.43
CA HIS A 84 -1.28 -2.95 0.95
C HIS A 84 0.08 -2.80 1.62
N ILE A 85 0.45 -1.62 2.13
CA ILE A 85 1.68 -1.46 2.92
C ILE A 85 1.64 -2.29 4.20
N ILE A 86 0.46 -2.44 4.78
CA ILE A 86 0.22 -3.18 6.03
C ILE A 86 0.06 -4.68 5.75
N THR A 87 -0.60 -5.04 4.64
CA THR A 87 -1.05 -6.42 4.38
C THR A 87 -0.15 -7.23 3.45
N SER A 88 0.61 -6.59 2.55
CA SER A 88 1.54 -7.28 1.62
C SER A 88 2.48 -8.28 2.31
N PRO A 89 3.04 -7.98 3.49
CA PRO A 89 3.99 -8.89 4.15
C PRO A 89 3.34 -10.21 4.59
N THR A 90 2.11 -10.14 5.10
CA THR A 90 1.30 -11.31 5.45
C THR A 90 0.96 -12.13 4.20
N SER A 91 0.58 -11.46 3.10
CA SER A 91 0.31 -12.12 1.82
C SER A 91 1.54 -12.83 1.26
N LEU A 92 2.73 -12.22 1.37
CA LEU A 92 4.00 -12.84 0.95
C LEU A 92 4.33 -14.09 1.77
N ILE A 93 4.06 -14.09 3.08
CA ILE A 93 4.20 -15.29 3.91
C ILE A 93 3.28 -16.41 3.41
N ALA A 94 2.01 -16.10 3.12
CA ALA A 94 1.07 -17.08 2.62
C ALA A 94 1.51 -17.69 1.27
N LEU A 95 1.98 -16.86 0.35
CA LEU A 95 2.51 -17.31 -0.95
C LEU A 95 3.79 -18.14 -0.79
N ASP A 96 4.71 -17.72 0.06
CA ASP A 96 5.95 -18.46 0.32
C ASP A 96 5.67 -19.86 0.88
N LEU A 97 4.68 -20.00 1.75
CA LEU A 97 4.26 -21.31 2.28
C LEU A 97 3.66 -22.21 1.19
N LEU A 98 2.88 -21.64 0.25
CA LEU A 98 2.34 -22.36 -0.91
C LEU A 98 3.43 -22.81 -1.89
N ASP A 99 4.45 -21.97 -2.08
CA ASP A 99 5.62 -22.26 -2.91
C ASP A 99 6.60 -23.26 -2.26
N GLY A 100 6.30 -23.73 -1.04
CA GLY A 100 7.15 -24.65 -0.29
C GLY A 100 8.43 -24.00 0.27
N LYS A 101 8.51 -22.66 0.30
CA LYS A 101 9.61 -21.96 0.96
C LYS A 101 9.47 -22.07 2.47
N HIS A 102 10.56 -22.42 3.12
CA HIS A 102 10.58 -22.53 4.57
C HIS A 102 10.56 -21.14 5.21
N ARG A 103 9.55 -20.88 6.02
CA ARG A 103 9.47 -19.71 6.91
C ARG A 103 9.54 -20.19 8.35
N ILE A 104 10.38 -19.52 9.16
CA ILE A 104 10.55 -19.87 10.57
C ILE A 104 9.30 -19.38 11.33
N LYS A 105 8.80 -20.18 12.27
CA LYS A 105 7.62 -19.84 13.08
C LYS A 105 7.70 -18.42 13.67
N ASP A 106 8.87 -18.04 14.18
CA ASP A 106 9.09 -16.71 14.77
C ASP A 106 8.89 -15.56 13.78
N GLN A 107 9.18 -15.77 12.49
CA GLN A 107 8.90 -14.76 11.45
C GLN A 107 7.39 -14.57 11.26
N ILE A 108 6.62 -15.66 11.25
CA ILE A 108 5.17 -15.62 11.12
C ILE A 108 4.54 -14.92 12.34
N THR A 109 4.95 -15.30 13.55
CA THR A 109 4.45 -14.68 14.79
C THR A 109 4.84 -13.19 14.87
N THR A 110 6.04 -12.81 14.43
CA THR A 110 6.45 -11.40 14.41
C THR A 110 5.56 -10.58 13.47
N GLU A 111 5.23 -11.12 12.30
CA GLU A 111 4.35 -10.42 11.36
C GLU A 111 2.90 -10.35 11.84
N GLU A 112 2.40 -11.40 12.49
CA GLU A 112 1.08 -11.42 13.12
C GLU A 112 0.95 -10.35 14.21
N GLU A 113 1.94 -10.24 15.11
CA GLU A 113 1.98 -9.23 16.16
C GLU A 113 2.09 -7.81 15.57
N ARG A 114 2.94 -7.62 14.55
CA ARG A 114 3.08 -6.33 13.85
C ARG A 114 1.75 -5.87 13.25
N MET A 115 1.05 -6.76 12.55
CA MET A 115 -0.26 -6.46 11.95
C MET A 115 -1.31 -6.17 13.02
N THR A 116 -1.35 -6.96 14.09
CA THR A 116 -2.29 -6.80 15.22
C THR A 116 -2.09 -5.46 15.92
N GLU A 117 -0.84 -5.08 16.20
CA GLU A 117 -0.52 -3.78 16.79
C GLU A 117 -0.99 -2.64 15.88
N HIS A 118 -0.75 -2.77 14.58
CA HIS A 118 -1.14 -1.75 13.61
C HIS A 118 -2.66 -1.56 13.54
N LEU A 119 -3.44 -2.65 13.47
CA LEU A 119 -4.90 -2.61 13.50
C LEU A 119 -5.42 -2.04 14.82
N THR A 120 -4.79 -2.38 15.94
CA THR A 120 -5.14 -1.84 17.27
C THR A 120 -4.96 -0.33 17.32
N ARG A 121 -3.89 0.21 16.71
CA ARG A 121 -3.66 1.66 16.61
C ARG A 121 -4.73 2.35 15.77
N ILE A 122 -5.08 1.78 14.61
CA ILE A 122 -6.16 2.29 13.75
C ILE A 122 -7.48 2.34 14.51
N TYR A 123 -7.88 1.25 15.17
CA TYR A 123 -9.11 1.19 15.96
C TYR A 123 -9.09 2.17 17.13
N SER A 124 -7.98 2.27 17.86
CA SER A 124 -7.84 3.20 18.98
C SER A 124 -7.94 4.67 18.53
N TYR A 125 -7.48 4.98 17.33
CA TYR A 125 -7.58 6.32 16.75
C TYR A 125 -9.01 6.68 16.33
N SER A 126 -9.77 5.72 15.78
CA SER A 126 -11.16 5.96 15.39
C SER A 126 -12.06 6.26 16.58
N LEU A 127 -11.76 5.71 17.77
CA LEU A 127 -12.48 5.99 19.02
C LEU A 127 -12.23 7.38 19.62
N LYS A 128 -11.16 8.08 19.19
CA LYS A 128 -10.80 9.42 19.71
C LYS A 128 -11.43 10.58 18.93
N LYS A 129 -12.18 10.29 17.87
CA LYS A 129 -12.92 11.27 17.06
C LYS A 129 -14.40 11.19 17.37
#